data_AF-A0ABD0RUW9-F1
#
_entry.id   AF-A0ABD0RUW9-F1
#
_cell.length_a   1.000
_cell.length_b   1.000
_cell.length_c   1.000
_cell.angle_alpha   90.00
_cell.angle_beta   90.00
_cell.angle_gamma   90.00
#
_symmetry.space_group_name_H-M   'P 1'
#
loop_
_entity.id
_entity.type
_entity.pdbx_description
1 polymer ?
#
loop_
_entity_poly.entity_id
_entity_poly.type
_entity_poly.pdbx_seq_one_letter_code
_entity_poly.pdbx_strand_id
1 'polypeptide(L)'
;YNTMENLLKPDFFNTSNGMVKTMMSTVISVTLPKTTNTKLTKPVNFTFKHIREFDPSGSLSCVYWNISKWIVDGCSVLKTNSSYTVCSCDHLSTFSIVQTSHPPE
;
A
#
# COMPACT_ATOMS: atom_id res chain seq x y z
N TYR A 1 10.49 14.16 15.90
CA TYR A 1 9.66 12.93 15.88
C TYR A 1 9.65 12.39 14.45
N ASN A 2 10.12 11.16 14.23
CA ASN A 2 10.13 10.55 12.90
C ASN A 2 8.78 9.85 12.68
N THR A 3 7.96 10.35 11.75
CA THR A 3 6.75 9.64 11.32
C THR A 3 7.13 8.46 10.43
N MET A 4 6.31 7.40 10.41
CA MET A 4 6.57 6.19 9.60
C MET A 4 6.69 6.52 8.10
N GLU A 5 6.03 7.58 7.65
CA GLU A 5 6.09 8.10 6.28
C GLU A 5 7.50 8.57 5.86
N ASN A 6 8.32 9.03 6.81
CA ASN A 6 9.70 9.44 6.53
C ASN A 6 10.65 8.25 6.34
N LEU A 7 10.30 7.10 6.93
CA LEU A 7 11.09 5.87 6.86
C LEU A 7 10.68 5.01 5.67
N LEU A 8 9.37 4.91 5.42
CA LEU A 8 8.80 4.04 4.40
C LEU A 8 8.27 4.86 3.23
N LYS A 9 9.20 5.33 2.40
CA LYS A 9 8.93 6.23 1.28
C LYS A 9 8.24 5.53 0.09
N PRO A 10 7.43 6.25 -0.70
CA PRO A 10 6.84 5.70 -1.92
C PRO A 10 7.88 5.31 -2.98
N ASP A 11 9.08 5.90 -2.96
CA ASP A 11 10.15 5.64 -3.93
C ASP A 11 10.61 4.18 -3.95
N PHE A 12 10.43 3.48 -2.82
CA PHE A 12 10.73 2.06 -2.66
C PHE A 12 9.70 1.15 -3.36
N PHE A 13 8.66 1.70 -3.97
CA PHE A 13 7.75 0.97 -4.85
C PHE A 13 8.29 1.00 -6.29
N ASN A 14 8.58 -0.15 -6.88
CA ASN A 14 9.16 -0.21 -8.23
C ASN A 14 8.07 -0.20 -9.31
N THR A 15 8.03 0.84 -10.15
CA THR A 15 7.10 1.00 -11.28
C THR A 15 7.84 1.60 -12.48
N SER A 16 7.14 1.87 -13.59
CA SER A 16 7.73 2.53 -14.77
C SER A 16 8.42 3.85 -14.41
N ASN A 17 9.57 4.07 -15.05
CA ASN A 17 10.34 5.31 -14.91
C ASN A 17 9.50 6.51 -15.38
N GLY A 18 9.53 7.60 -14.62
CA GLY A 18 8.82 8.85 -14.93
C GLY A 18 7.45 9.01 -14.27
N MET A 19 6.90 7.97 -13.62
CA MET A 19 5.67 8.11 -12.83
C MET A 19 5.95 8.74 -11.46
N VAL A 20 5.05 9.62 -11.01
CA VAL A 20 5.01 10.12 -9.63
C VAL A 20 4.42 9.04 -8.74
N LYS A 21 5.08 8.76 -7.61
CA LYS A 21 4.64 7.77 -6.62
C LYS A 21 4.21 8.47 -5.35
N THR A 22 2.97 8.23 -4.93
CA THR A 22 2.34 8.93 -3.82
C THR A 22 1.83 7.91 -2.80
N MET A 23 2.32 7.99 -1.56
CA MET A 23 1.70 7.27 -0.44
C MET A 23 0.30 7.83 -0.19
N MET A 24 -0.72 7.00 -0.32
CA MET A 24 -2.13 7.41 -0.21
C MET A 24 -2.75 7.08 1.15
N SER A 25 -2.03 6.39 2.03
CA SER A 25 -2.47 6.10 3.40
C SER A 25 -1.33 6.13 4.40
N THR A 26 -1.70 6.13 5.69
CA THR A 26 -0.79 5.74 6.76
C THR A 26 -0.40 4.27 6.61
N VAL A 27 0.76 3.91 7.16
CA VAL A 27 1.22 2.52 7.21
C VAL A 27 0.56 1.78 8.37
N ILE A 28 0.07 0.57 8.13
CA ILE A 28 -0.45 -0.33 9.17
C ILE A 28 0.40 -1.60 9.25
N SER A 29 0.50 -2.22 10.41
CA SER A 29 1.19 -3.51 10.58
C SER A 29 0.31 -4.49 11.31
N VAL A 30 0.25 -5.72 10.81
CA VAL A 30 -0.54 -6.81 11.40
C VAL A 30 0.36 -8.01 11.59
N THR A 31 0.43 -8.50 12.82
CA THR A 31 1.25 -9.65 13.20
C THR A 31 0.49 -10.54 14.17
N LEU A 32 0.80 -11.84 14.16
CA LEU A 32 0.32 -12.79 15.16
C LEU A 32 1.48 -13.22 16.05
N PRO A 33 1.56 -12.76 17.31
CA PRO A 33 2.74 -12.99 18.17
C PRO A 33 3.04 -14.48 18.45
N LYS A 34 2.03 -15.35 18.29
CA LYS A 34 2.13 -16.78 18.63
C LYS A 34 2.53 -17.67 17.46
N THR A 35 2.74 -17.12 16.26
CA THR A 35 3.13 -17.89 15.08
C THR A 35 3.98 -17.07 14.13
N THR A 36 4.91 -17.73 13.46
CA THR A 36 5.68 -17.14 12.36
C THR A 36 5.00 -17.32 11.01
N ASN A 37 3.91 -18.10 10.94
CA ASN A 37 3.16 -18.27 9.71
C ASN A 37 2.35 -17.00 9.42
N THR A 38 2.78 -16.28 8.40
CA THR A 38 2.11 -15.07 7.93
C THR A 38 1.06 -15.36 6.87
N LYS A 39 1.09 -16.53 6.21
CA LYS A 39 0.17 -16.84 5.11
C LYS A 39 -1.20 -17.20 5.65
N LEU A 40 -2.24 -16.67 5.00
CA LEU A 40 -3.62 -16.87 5.36
C LEU A 40 -4.32 -17.73 4.30
N THR A 41 -5.13 -18.69 4.75
CA THR A 41 -5.99 -19.49 3.85
C THR A 41 -7.21 -18.71 3.36
N LYS A 42 -7.62 -17.69 4.12
CA LYS A 42 -8.65 -16.72 3.75
C LYS A 42 -8.03 -15.32 3.80
N PRO A 43 -8.06 -14.56 2.70
CA PRO A 43 -7.54 -13.19 2.70
C PRO A 43 -8.27 -12.30 3.71
N VAL A 44 -7.55 -11.29 4.19
CA VAL A 44 -8.08 -10.23 5.05
C VAL A 44 -8.30 -8.96 4.24
N ASN A 45 -9.40 -8.27 4.54
CA ASN A 45 -9.77 -7.04 3.86
C ASN A 45 -9.46 -5.84 4.75
N PHE A 46 -8.61 -4.94 4.26
CA PHE A 46 -8.27 -3.68 4.91
C PHE A 46 -8.94 -2.53 4.16
N THR A 47 -9.52 -1.58 4.89
CA THR A 47 -10.01 -0.33 4.30
C THR A 47 -9.08 0.81 4.69
N PHE A 48 -8.39 1.37 3.70
CA PHE A 48 -7.48 2.50 3.86
C PHE A 48 -8.20 3.80 3.48
N LYS A 49 -8.19 4.78 4.39
CA LYS A 49 -8.62 6.15 4.09
C LYS A 49 -7.52 6.86 3.29
N HIS A 50 -7.93 7.61 2.27
CA HIS A 50 -7.03 8.47 1.51
C HIS A 50 -6.58 9.67 2.35
N ILE A 51 -5.27 9.86 2.50
CA ILE A 51 -4.66 11.00 3.21
C ILE A 51 -4.21 12.12 2.27
N ARG A 52 -4.34 11.92 0.96
CA ARG A 52 -4.02 12.86 -0.12
C ARG A 52 -5.15 12.85 -1.14
N GLU A 53 -5.16 13.86 -2.00
CA GLU A 53 -6.12 13.94 -3.10
C GLU A 53 -5.93 12.77 -4.07
N PHE A 54 -7.02 12.10 -4.41
CA PHE A 54 -7.00 10.96 -5.31
C PHE A 54 -7.01 11.44 -6.75
N ASP A 55 -5.97 11.08 -7.51
CA ASP A 55 -5.92 11.31 -8.95
C ASP A 55 -6.69 10.21 -9.71
N PRO A 56 -7.84 10.50 -10.35
CA PRO A 56 -8.60 9.49 -11.06
C PRO A 56 -7.88 8.91 -12.29
N SER A 57 -6.85 9.59 -12.80
CA SER A 57 -6.02 9.13 -13.92
C SER A 57 -4.86 8.23 -13.47
N GLY A 58 -4.56 8.21 -12.16
CA GLY A 58 -3.53 7.38 -11.56
C GLY A 58 -3.97 5.95 -11.27
N SER A 59 -3.00 5.06 -11.07
CA SER A 59 -3.22 3.66 -10.66
C SER A 59 -2.94 3.48 -9.19
N LEU A 60 -3.86 2.86 -8.45
CA LEU A 60 -3.69 2.53 -7.04
C LEU A 60 -3.23 1.08 -6.85
N SER A 61 -2.25 0.88 -5.99
CA SER A 61 -1.71 -0.42 -5.63
C SER A 61 -1.75 -0.63 -4.12
N CYS A 62 -2.29 -1.78 -3.71
CA CYS A 62 -2.15 -2.29 -2.35
C CYS A 62 -0.76 -2.92 -2.22
N VAL A 63 0.05 -2.43 -1.29
CA VAL A 63 1.45 -2.86 -1.15
C VAL A 63 1.75 -3.30 0.26
N TYR A 64 2.72 -4.20 0.40
CA TYR A 64 3.33 -4.55 1.66
C TYR A 64 4.84 -4.29 1.65
N TRP A 65 5.39 -4.01 2.83
CA TRP A 65 6.81 -3.76 3.02
C TRP A 65 7.56 -5.08 3.10
N ASN A 66 8.48 -5.29 2.16
CA ASN A 66 9.35 -6.45 2.12
C ASN A 66 10.82 -6.01 2.17
N ILE A 67 11.40 -6.05 3.37
CA ILE A 67 12.78 -5.70 3.70
C ILE A 67 13.12 -4.24 3.39
N SER A 68 13.20 -3.89 2.10
CA SER A 68 13.62 -2.60 1.58
C SER A 68 12.74 -2.07 0.44
N LYS A 69 11.64 -2.75 0.11
CA LYS A 69 10.76 -2.38 -1.01
C LYS A 69 9.29 -2.60 -0.71
N TRP A 70 8.45 -1.79 -1.35
CA TRP A 70 7.01 -2.03 -1.44
C TRP A 70 6.72 -3.02 -2.57
N ILE A 71 5.92 -4.05 -2.30
CA ILE A 71 5.54 -5.08 -3.28
C ILE A 71 4.03 -5.33 -3.21
N VAL A 72 3.41 -5.64 -4.35
CA VAL A 72 1.98 -5.96 -4.47
C VAL A 72 1.63 -7.43 -4.21
N ASP A 73 2.63 -8.31 -4.11
CA ASP A 73 2.39 -9.76 -4.09
C ASP A 73 1.51 -10.21 -2.91
N GLY A 74 0.55 -11.09 -3.21
CA GLY A 74 -0.47 -11.52 -2.25
C GLY A 74 -1.48 -10.45 -1.86
N CYS A 75 -1.48 -9.26 -2.47
CA CYS A 75 -2.43 -8.18 -2.22
C CYS A 75 -3.12 -7.70 -3.51
N SER A 76 -4.38 -7.31 -3.42
CA SER A 76 -5.15 -6.75 -4.53
C SER A 76 -6.11 -5.64 -4.09
N VAL A 77 -6.36 -4.69 -4.98
CA VAL A 77 -7.40 -3.68 -4.79
C VAL A 77 -8.75 -4.33 -5.09
N LEU A 78 -9.66 -4.35 -4.12
CA LEU A 78 -11.04 -4.82 -4.31
C LEU A 78 -11.97 -3.70 -4.77
N LYS A 79 -11.81 -2.52 -4.18
CA LYS A 79 -12.64 -1.34 -4.46
C LYS A 79 -11.86 -0.08 -4.14
N THR A 80 -12.05 0.97 -4.92
CA THR A 80 -11.53 2.30 -4.61
C THR A 80 -12.57 3.36 -4.98
N ASN A 81 -12.52 4.50 -4.30
CA ASN A 81 -13.20 5.73 -4.68
C ASN A 81 -12.34 6.94 -4.26
N SER A 82 -12.88 8.15 -4.33
CA SER A 82 -12.13 9.37 -4.01
C SER A 82 -11.58 9.43 -2.57
N SER A 83 -12.19 8.70 -1.62
CA SER A 83 -11.91 8.84 -0.19
C SER A 83 -11.28 7.61 0.46
N TYR A 84 -11.43 6.42 -0.12
CA TYR A 84 -10.90 5.19 0.46
C TYR A 84 -10.62 4.11 -0.58
N THR A 85 -9.77 3.16 -0.19
CA THR A 85 -9.46 1.95 -0.94
C THR A 85 -9.55 0.72 -0.05
N VAL A 86 -10.16 -0.34 -0.57
CA VAL A 86 -10.25 -1.65 0.08
C VAL A 86 -9.23 -2.58 -0.57
N CYS A 87 -8.32 -3.11 0.24
CA CYS A 87 -7.31 -4.08 -0.15
C CYS A 87 -7.66 -5.46 0.40
N SER A 88 -7.46 -6.50 -0.40
CA SER A 88 -7.47 -7.91 0.05
C SER A 88 -6.06 -8.44 0.05
N CYS A 89 -5.56 -8.93 1.18
CA CYS A 89 -4.22 -9.52 1.29
C CYS A 89 -4.27 -10.91 1.89
N ASP A 90 -3.47 -11.84 1.37
CA ASP A 90 -3.42 -13.24 1.78
C ASP A 90 -2.28 -13.57 2.75
N HIS A 91 -1.66 -12.54 3.33
CA HIS A 91 -0.64 -12.67 4.35
C HIS A 91 -0.72 -11.54 5.38
N LEU A 92 0.00 -11.71 6.48
CA LEU A 92 0.21 -10.73 7.54
C LEU A 92 1.55 -10.03 7.35
N SER A 93 1.53 -8.70 7.29
CA SER A 93 2.70 -7.89 7.03
C SER A 93 2.46 -6.43 7.44
N THR A 94 3.31 -5.54 6.95
CA THR A 94 3.17 -4.08 7.05
C THR A 94 2.67 -3.55 5.71
N PHE A 95 1.51 -2.90 5.70
CA PHE A 95 0.75 -2.54 4.50
C PHE A 95 0.56 -1.03 4.33
N SER A 96 0.35 -0.63 3.08
CA SER A 96 -0.09 0.71 2.68
C SER A 96 -0.74 0.67 1.29
N ILE A 97 -1.26 1.80 0.83
CA ILE A 97 -1.61 2.03 -0.56
C ILE A 97 -0.70 3.09 -1.20
N VAL A 98 -0.26 2.82 -2.43
CA VAL A 98 0.55 3.74 -3.24
C VAL A 98 -0.19 4.01 -4.54
N GLN A 99 -0.34 5.29 -4.89
CA GLN A 99 -0.80 5.71 -6.21
C GLN A 99 0.38 6.04 -7.09
N THR A 100 0.33 5.59 -8.34
CA THR A 100 1.23 6.04 -9.40
C THR A 100 0.47 6.84 -10.45
N SER A 101 0.92 8.05 -10.74
CA SER A 101 0.32 8.93 -11.74
C SER A 101 1.39 9.53 -12.65
N HIS A 102 0.95 10.10 -13.78
CA HIS A 102 1.85 10.88 -14.63
C HIS A 102 2.18 12.21 -13.92
N PRO A 103 3.39 12.77 -14.13
CA PRO A 103 3.68 14.11 -13.66
C PRO A 103 2.69 15.11 -14.26
N PRO A 104 2.26 16.14 -13.51
CA PRO A 104 1.52 17.26 -14.08
C PRO A 104 2.38 17.92 -15.18
N GLU A 105 1.76 18.24 -16.33
CA GLU A 105 2.38 19.04 -17.40
C GLU A 105 2.77 20.45 -16.94
#